data_AF-A0A6N6PNN6-F1
#
_entry.id   AF-A0A6N6PNN6-F1
#
_cell.length_a   1.000
_cell.length_b   1.000
_cell.length_c   1.000
_cell.angle_alpha   90.00
_cell.angle_beta   90.00
_cell.angle_gamma   90.00
#
_symmetry.space_group_name_H-M   'P 1'
#
loop_
_entity.id
_entity.type
_entity.pdbx_description
1 polymer ?
#
loop_
_entity_poly.entity_id
_entity_poly.type
_entity_poly.pdbx_seq_one_letter_code
_entity_poly.pdbx_strand_id
1 'polypeptide(L)'
;MSDHSHEITPPEPEKFDAKHLGGLQQILLGAAVGGIGVSAIGFFVARQQFAFSWLFAFAYFFTIACGALFWTSLQHATDSEWSVLVRRQMENLTRVLPWFALLFLPLLVCAPFLWKWWNLQPGDDPLLDAKSGYLNQTFFYCRAAGYFFFLWWVSSTLAKRSIAQDADGAAKHTYVMRKFGIGGIVVVALAISFAGFDWLMGLDYHWFSTMWGVYIFAGAAGSSMSLLVLVITWLKSKGYLKTVNNEHYHIMGKFMLAFTIFWAYIGFSQYMLIWYANIPEETIYFRIRNTESWWY
;
A
#
# COMPACT_ATOMS: atom_id res chain seq x y z
N MET A 1 -17.60 -40.62 -30.41
CA MET A 1 -16.30 -40.30 -29.80
C MET A 1 -15.91 -38.92 -30.28
N SER A 2 -15.97 -37.91 -29.39
CA SER A 2 -15.74 -36.51 -29.74
C SER A 2 -14.25 -36.19 -29.68
N ASP A 3 -13.59 -36.13 -30.84
CA ASP A 3 -12.22 -35.66 -31.03
C ASP A 3 -12.16 -34.11 -31.00
N HIS A 4 -12.52 -33.52 -29.85
CA HIS A 4 -12.30 -32.10 -29.61
C HIS A 4 -11.62 -31.86 -28.27
N SER A 5 -10.58 -32.63 -27.96
CA SER A 5 -9.51 -32.13 -27.10
C SER A 5 -8.57 -31.31 -27.96
N HIS A 6 -8.96 -30.07 -28.27
CA HIS A 6 -7.96 -29.08 -28.64
C HIS A 6 -7.03 -28.98 -27.42
N GLU A 7 -5.85 -29.59 -27.50
CA GLU A 7 -4.75 -29.26 -26.60
C GLU A 7 -4.45 -27.79 -26.85
N ILE A 8 -5.07 -26.92 -26.04
CA ILE A 8 -4.73 -25.52 -25.98
C ILE A 8 -3.32 -25.49 -25.38
N THR A 9 -2.31 -25.53 -26.24
CA THR A 9 -0.94 -25.28 -25.81
C THR A 9 -0.91 -23.88 -25.22
N PRO A 10 -0.61 -23.72 -23.92
CA PRO A 10 -0.58 -22.40 -23.31
C PRO A 10 0.45 -21.54 -24.06
N PRO A 11 0.15 -20.26 -24.34
CA PRO A 11 1.08 -19.38 -25.01
C PRO A 11 2.38 -19.30 -24.19
N GLU A 12 3.52 -19.21 -24.87
CA GLU A 12 4.80 -19.10 -24.18
C GLU A 12 4.80 -17.91 -23.22
N PRO A 13 5.39 -18.05 -22.02
CA PRO A 13 5.40 -16.99 -21.02
C PRO A 13 6.14 -15.77 -21.58
N GLU A 14 5.42 -14.64 -21.67
CA GLU A 14 5.98 -13.38 -22.12
C GLU A 14 7.01 -12.88 -21.08
N LYS A 15 8.29 -12.98 -21.43
CA LYS A 15 9.39 -12.51 -20.58
C LYS A 15 9.68 -11.04 -20.87
N PHE A 16 9.82 -10.27 -19.79
CA PHE A 16 10.19 -8.87 -19.88
C PHE A 16 11.65 -8.74 -20.33
N ASP A 17 11.90 -8.03 -21.42
CA ASP A 17 13.24 -7.74 -21.92
C ASP A 17 13.58 -6.27 -21.62
N ALA A 18 14.54 -6.06 -20.72
CA ALA A 18 14.98 -4.73 -20.32
C ALA A 18 15.57 -3.92 -21.47
N LYS A 19 15.97 -4.53 -22.59
CA LYS A 19 16.44 -3.80 -23.78
C LYS A 19 15.33 -2.97 -24.44
N HIS A 20 14.06 -3.36 -24.27
CA HIS A 20 12.90 -2.64 -24.82
C HIS A 20 12.55 -1.36 -24.03
N LEU A 21 13.15 -1.16 -22.85
CA LEU A 21 12.96 0.01 -22.00
C LEU A 21 13.65 1.28 -22.50
N GLY A 22 14.63 1.14 -23.41
CA GLY A 22 15.55 2.23 -23.73
C GLY A 22 16.22 2.80 -22.47
N GLY A 23 16.55 4.09 -22.48
CA GLY A 23 17.16 4.78 -21.35
C GLY A 23 16.24 5.03 -20.14
N LEU A 24 14.94 4.68 -20.19
CA LEU A 24 13.99 5.00 -19.12
C LEU A 24 14.36 4.34 -17.79
N GLN A 25 14.80 3.08 -17.83
CA GLN A 25 15.24 2.39 -16.61
C GLN A 25 16.45 3.08 -15.98
N GLN A 26 17.40 3.53 -16.80
CA GLN A 26 18.59 4.24 -16.33
C GLN A 26 18.21 5.61 -15.78
N ILE A 27 17.26 6.31 -16.39
CA ILE A 27 16.73 7.58 -15.89
C ILE A 27 16.04 7.37 -14.53
N LEU A 28 15.18 6.35 -14.39
CA LEU A 28 14.49 6.06 -13.13
C LEU A 28 15.48 5.63 -12.03
N LEU A 29 16.47 4.81 -12.36
CA LEU A 29 17.54 4.44 -11.42
C LEU A 29 18.38 5.66 -11.01
N GLY A 30 18.75 6.51 -11.97
CA GLY A 30 19.47 7.74 -11.72
C GLY A 30 18.68 8.71 -10.83
N ALA A 31 17.38 8.87 -11.10
CA ALA A 31 16.47 9.66 -10.27
C ALA A 31 16.31 9.07 -8.86
N ALA A 32 16.23 7.74 -8.73
CA ALA A 32 16.16 7.08 -7.43
C ALA A 32 17.44 7.26 -6.61
N VAL A 33 18.61 7.05 -7.23
CA VAL A 33 19.92 7.24 -6.57
C VAL A 33 20.13 8.72 -6.20
N GLY A 34 19.81 9.65 -7.11
CA GLY A 34 19.88 11.08 -6.85
C GLY A 34 18.93 11.50 -5.72
N GLY A 35 17.69 11.01 -5.74
CA GLY A 35 16.71 11.25 -4.69
C GLY A 35 17.18 10.77 -3.32
N ILE A 36 17.68 9.53 -3.23
CA ILE A 36 18.26 8.99 -1.99
C ILE A 36 19.46 9.83 -1.53
N GLY A 37 20.33 10.26 -2.46
CA GLY A 37 21.47 11.12 -2.15
C GLY A 37 21.05 12.47 -1.53
N VAL A 38 20.07 13.15 -2.14
CA VAL A 38 19.52 14.41 -1.60
C VAL A 38 18.83 14.19 -0.26
N SER A 39 18.07 13.11 -0.12
CA SER A 39 17.44 12.72 1.14
C SER A 39 18.48 12.45 2.24
N ALA A 40 19.62 11.83 1.90
CA ALA A 40 20.71 11.60 2.85
C ALA A 40 21.35 12.92 3.32
N ILE A 41 21.54 13.90 2.42
CA ILE A 41 21.98 15.24 2.82
C ILE A 41 20.95 15.88 3.77
N GLY A 42 19.66 15.79 3.44
CA GLY A 42 18.57 16.27 4.29
C GLY A 42 18.59 15.63 5.70
N PHE A 43 18.92 14.35 5.80
CA PHE A 43 19.07 13.65 7.08
C PHE A 43 20.18 14.24 7.95
N PHE A 44 21.26 14.73 7.39
CA PHE A 44 22.35 15.33 8.18
C PHE A 44 22.16 16.82 8.45
N VAL A 45 21.51 17.56 7.53
CA VAL A 45 21.34 19.02 7.64
C VAL A 45 20.07 19.42 8.39
N ALA A 46 18.95 18.77 8.11
CA ALA A 46 17.62 19.14 8.61
C ALA A 46 16.79 17.91 8.97
N ARG A 47 17.18 17.21 10.04
CA ARG A 47 16.59 15.93 10.48
C ARG A 47 15.07 15.96 10.62
N GLN A 48 14.51 17.02 11.19
CA GLN A 48 13.07 17.13 11.39
C GLN A 48 12.33 17.22 10.06
N GLN A 49 12.76 18.12 9.16
CA GLN A 49 12.16 18.27 7.84
C GLN A 49 12.29 16.98 7.01
N PHE A 50 13.46 16.35 7.08
CA PHE A 50 13.71 15.04 6.48
C PHE A 50 12.70 14.00 6.99
N ALA A 51 12.50 13.91 8.30
CA ALA A 51 11.65 12.88 8.90
C ALA A 51 10.21 12.96 8.40
N PHE A 52 9.59 14.15 8.44
CA PHE A 52 8.21 14.35 7.96
C PHE A 52 8.09 14.12 6.44
N SER A 53 9.07 14.61 5.67
CA SER A 53 9.07 14.44 4.20
C SER A 53 9.26 12.98 3.80
N TRP A 54 10.14 12.25 4.51
CA TRP A 54 10.38 10.83 4.31
C TRP A 54 9.17 10.00 4.71
N LEU A 55 8.51 10.31 5.83
CA LEU A 55 7.29 9.64 6.27
C LEU A 55 6.17 9.79 5.23
N PHE A 56 5.98 10.99 4.69
CA PHE A 56 5.00 11.24 3.63
C PHE A 56 5.27 10.39 2.39
N ALA A 57 6.49 10.42 1.86
CA ALA A 57 6.87 9.63 0.69
C ALA A 57 6.74 8.12 0.97
N PHE A 58 7.24 7.67 2.13
CA PHE A 58 7.12 6.30 2.58
C PHE A 58 5.65 5.85 2.61
N ALA A 59 4.77 6.59 3.29
CA ALA A 59 3.36 6.24 3.42
C ALA A 59 2.64 6.23 2.07
N TYR A 60 2.94 7.19 1.18
CA TYR A 60 2.37 7.24 -0.16
C TYR A 60 2.69 5.98 -0.98
N PHE A 61 3.97 5.60 -1.09
CA PHE A 61 4.34 4.42 -1.87
C PHE A 61 4.00 3.11 -1.16
N PHE A 62 4.05 3.07 0.18
CA PHE A 62 3.69 1.90 0.96
C PHE A 62 2.21 1.56 0.81
N THR A 63 1.32 2.56 0.88
CA THR A 63 -0.12 2.36 0.72
C THR A 63 -0.47 1.85 -0.67
N ILE A 64 0.19 2.34 -1.73
CA ILE A 64 0.05 1.79 -3.09
C ILE A 64 0.46 0.31 -3.15
N ALA A 65 1.59 -0.06 -2.55
CA ALA A 65 2.06 -1.45 -2.54
C ALA A 65 1.11 -2.38 -1.74
N CYS A 66 0.58 -1.91 -0.62
CA CYS A 66 -0.45 -2.61 0.16
C CYS A 66 -1.76 -2.75 -0.61
N GLY A 67 -2.18 -1.70 -1.33
CA GLY A 67 -3.33 -1.74 -2.24
C GLY A 67 -3.16 -2.78 -3.33
N ALA A 68 -1.94 -2.90 -3.89
CA ALA A 68 -1.66 -3.95 -4.86
C ALA A 68 -1.84 -5.36 -4.28
N LEU A 69 -1.41 -5.56 -3.03
CA LEU A 69 -1.56 -6.84 -2.32
C LEU A 69 -3.02 -7.15 -1.99
N PHE A 70 -3.80 -6.13 -1.64
CA PHE A 70 -5.24 -6.24 -1.47
C PHE A 70 -5.89 -6.78 -2.75
N TRP A 71 -5.61 -6.17 -3.90
CA TRP A 71 -6.19 -6.61 -5.18
C TRP A 71 -5.75 -8.02 -5.57
N THR A 72 -4.47 -8.37 -5.44
CA THR A 72 -4.01 -9.74 -5.71
C THR A 72 -4.73 -10.75 -4.81
N SER A 73 -4.88 -10.43 -3.52
CA SER A 73 -5.59 -11.29 -2.57
C SER A 73 -7.08 -11.41 -2.91
N LEU A 74 -7.75 -10.30 -3.24
CA LEU A 74 -9.15 -10.25 -3.62
C LEU A 74 -9.42 -11.04 -4.91
N GLN A 75 -8.56 -10.91 -5.91
CA GLN A 75 -8.69 -11.60 -7.19
C GLN A 75 -8.54 -13.12 -7.03
N HIS A 76 -7.65 -13.58 -6.16
CA HIS A 76 -7.56 -15.01 -5.82
C HIS A 76 -8.72 -15.49 -4.97
N ALA A 77 -9.25 -14.67 -4.06
CA ALA A 77 -10.38 -15.03 -3.22
C ALA A 77 -11.69 -15.16 -4.02
N THR A 78 -11.85 -14.35 -5.06
CA THR A 78 -13.05 -14.29 -5.92
C THR A 78 -12.95 -15.09 -7.21
N ASP A 79 -11.79 -15.70 -7.48
CA ASP A 79 -11.47 -16.38 -8.74
C ASP A 79 -11.77 -15.52 -9.98
N SER A 80 -11.38 -14.25 -9.91
CA SER A 80 -11.65 -13.28 -10.98
C SER A 80 -10.93 -13.63 -12.28
N GLU A 81 -11.65 -14.13 -13.27
CA GLU A 81 -11.10 -14.52 -14.59
C GLU A 81 -10.53 -13.33 -15.39
N TRP A 82 -11.18 -12.17 -15.34
CA TRP A 82 -10.73 -10.96 -16.04
C TRP A 82 -9.33 -10.51 -15.59
N SER A 83 -8.97 -10.80 -14.34
CA SER A 83 -7.75 -10.31 -13.73
C SER A 83 -6.51 -11.11 -14.13
N VAL A 84 -6.67 -12.29 -14.76
CA VAL A 84 -5.59 -13.23 -15.05
C VAL A 84 -4.45 -12.58 -15.84
N LEU A 85 -4.77 -11.74 -16.84
CA LEU A 85 -3.78 -11.08 -17.69
C LEU A 85 -3.00 -9.94 -17.00
N VAL A 86 -3.58 -9.35 -15.95
CA VAL A 86 -3.03 -8.14 -15.29
C VAL A 86 -2.48 -8.43 -13.90
N ARG A 87 -2.93 -9.52 -13.27
CA ARG A 87 -2.56 -9.93 -11.91
C ARG A 87 -1.06 -10.09 -11.71
N ARG A 88 -0.31 -10.55 -12.71
CA ARG A 88 1.16 -10.65 -12.64
C ARG A 88 1.82 -9.30 -12.37
N GLN A 89 1.28 -8.21 -12.92
CA GLN A 89 1.81 -6.87 -12.67
C GLN A 89 1.50 -6.40 -11.25
N MET A 90 0.32 -6.75 -10.72
CA MET A 90 0.01 -6.50 -9.31
C MET A 90 0.93 -7.29 -8.38
N GLU A 91 1.17 -8.57 -8.64
CA GLU A 91 2.14 -9.37 -7.90
C GLU A 91 3.54 -8.73 -7.94
N ASN A 92 3.99 -8.23 -9.09
CA ASN A 92 5.27 -7.51 -9.22
C ASN A 92 5.31 -6.26 -8.33
N LEU A 93 4.21 -5.47 -8.28
CA LEU A 93 4.10 -4.34 -7.36
C LEU A 93 4.17 -4.79 -5.89
N THR A 94 3.55 -5.92 -5.53
CA THR A 94 3.62 -6.39 -4.13
C THR A 94 5.01 -6.84 -3.70
N ARG A 95 5.87 -7.27 -4.65
CA ARG A 95 7.24 -7.70 -4.35
C ARG A 95 8.13 -6.58 -3.84
N VAL A 96 7.70 -5.32 -3.95
CA VAL A 96 8.43 -4.20 -3.34
C VAL A 96 8.18 -4.08 -1.82
N LEU A 97 7.11 -4.67 -1.28
CA LEU A 97 6.75 -4.57 0.14
C LEU A 97 7.89 -4.91 1.13
N PRO A 98 8.72 -5.94 0.91
CA PRO A 98 9.78 -6.28 1.85
C PRO A 98 10.85 -5.19 1.94
N TRP A 99 11.06 -4.43 0.86
CA TRP A 99 12.00 -3.31 0.85
C TRP A 99 11.48 -2.11 1.65
N PHE A 100 10.17 -1.99 1.87
CA PHE A 100 9.64 -0.95 2.77
C PHE A 100 10.08 -1.16 4.22
N ALA A 101 10.34 -2.39 4.66
CA ALA A 101 10.90 -2.62 6.00
C ALA A 101 12.27 -1.94 6.14
N LEU A 102 13.09 -1.97 5.09
CA LEU A 102 14.38 -1.26 5.05
C LEU A 102 14.18 0.26 5.00
N LEU A 103 13.27 0.74 4.16
CA LEU A 103 12.95 2.17 4.04
C LEU A 103 12.28 2.75 5.29
N PHE A 104 11.80 1.90 6.20
CA PHE A 104 11.24 2.30 7.49
C PHE A 104 12.32 2.56 8.55
N LEU A 105 13.54 2.02 8.40
CA LEU A 105 14.60 2.19 9.41
C LEU A 105 14.98 3.65 9.67
N PRO A 106 15.12 4.55 8.67
CA PRO A 106 15.38 5.97 8.92
C PRO A 106 14.30 6.64 9.77
N LEU A 107 13.04 6.19 9.66
CA LEU A 107 11.94 6.73 10.47
C LEU A 107 12.08 6.35 11.94
N LEU A 108 12.60 5.15 12.24
CA LEU A 108 12.87 4.73 13.62
C LEU A 108 13.99 5.55 14.25
N VAL A 109 15.01 5.92 13.49
CA VAL A 109 16.10 6.80 13.96
C VAL A 109 15.57 8.21 14.21
N CYS A 110 14.67 8.71 13.36
CA CYS A 110 14.05 10.03 13.50
C CYS A 110 12.77 10.04 14.33
N ALA A 111 12.40 8.92 14.96
CA ALA A 111 11.13 8.74 15.63
C ALA A 111 10.84 9.78 16.74
N PRO A 112 11.81 10.21 17.57
CA PRO A 112 11.61 11.32 18.52
C PRO A 112 11.16 12.64 17.90
N PHE A 113 11.45 12.89 16.62
CA PHE A 113 11.04 14.10 15.91
C PHE A 113 9.64 13.98 15.30
N LEU A 114 9.23 12.75 14.97
CA LEU A 114 7.94 12.46 14.32
C LEU A 114 6.82 12.35 15.34
N TRP A 115 7.04 11.51 16.35
CA TRP A 115 6.02 11.12 17.30
C TRP A 115 6.30 11.81 18.64
N LYS A 116 5.55 12.87 18.95
CA LYS A 116 5.74 13.66 20.18
C LYS A 116 5.75 12.80 21.45
N TRP A 117 4.90 11.78 21.49
CA TRP A 117 4.78 10.85 22.62
C TRP A 117 6.03 10.01 22.89
N TRP A 118 7.03 9.97 21.99
CA TRP A 118 8.30 9.28 22.24
C TRP A 118 9.19 9.97 23.27
N ASN A 119 9.04 11.30 23.44
CA ASN A 119 9.86 12.10 24.35
C ASN A 119 9.19 12.35 25.70
N LEU A 120 7.91 11.98 25.84
CA LEU A 120 7.14 12.18 27.05
C LEU A 120 7.39 11.04 28.03
N GLN A 121 7.53 11.41 29.30
CA GLN A 121 7.64 10.47 30.40
C GLN A 121 6.25 10.11 30.94
N PRO A 122 6.10 8.94 31.59
CA PRO A 122 4.85 8.60 32.26
C PRO A 122 4.44 9.68 33.26
N GLY A 123 3.19 10.14 33.20
CA GLY A 123 2.68 11.23 34.04
C GLY A 123 2.74 12.63 33.42
N ASP A 124 3.42 12.82 32.28
CA ASP A 124 3.43 14.12 31.57
C ASP A 124 2.07 14.42 30.93
N ASP A 125 1.33 13.39 30.52
CA ASP A 125 0.04 13.52 29.85
C ASP A 125 -0.91 12.35 30.23
N PRO A 126 -2.03 12.63 30.93
CA PRO A 126 -3.01 11.61 31.30
C PRO A 126 -3.58 10.82 30.12
N LEU A 127 -3.68 11.43 28.94
CA LEU A 127 -4.21 10.78 27.74
C LEU A 127 -3.20 9.78 27.17
N LEU A 128 -1.91 10.10 27.22
CA LEU A 128 -0.86 9.17 26.83
C LEU A 128 -0.78 8.00 27.80
N ASP A 129 -0.88 8.26 29.11
CA ASP A 129 -0.88 7.22 30.14
C ASP A 129 -2.06 6.25 29.96
N ALA A 130 -3.26 6.76 29.64
CA ALA A 130 -4.42 5.94 29.32
C ALA A 130 -4.23 5.08 28.06
N LYS A 131 -3.39 5.53 27.12
CA LYS A 131 -3.08 4.83 25.86
C LYS A 131 -1.78 4.03 25.92
N SER A 132 -1.06 4.02 27.04
CA SER A 132 0.28 3.41 27.21
C SER A 132 0.33 1.93 26.83
N GLY A 133 -0.78 1.19 27.01
CA GLY A 133 -0.90 -0.20 26.57
C GLY A 133 -0.72 -0.38 25.05
N TYR A 134 -1.06 0.63 24.25
CA TYR A 134 -0.89 0.64 22.79
C TYR A 134 0.28 1.55 22.37
N LEU A 135 0.35 2.77 22.88
CA LEU A 135 1.39 3.76 22.60
C LEU A 135 2.57 3.59 23.56
N ASN A 136 3.37 2.56 23.30
CA ASN A 136 4.68 2.38 23.92
C ASN A 136 5.70 1.94 22.87
N GLN A 137 6.97 2.29 23.09
CA GLN A 137 8.03 2.08 22.09
C GLN A 137 8.24 0.60 21.77
N THR A 138 8.29 -0.27 22.77
CA THR A 138 8.47 -1.72 22.59
C THR A 138 7.37 -2.32 21.73
N PHE A 139 6.12 -2.05 22.07
CA PHE A 139 4.98 -2.59 21.35
C PHE A 139 4.85 -1.97 19.94
N PHE A 140 5.21 -0.69 19.77
CA PHE A 140 5.32 -0.06 18.45
C PHE A 140 6.31 -0.81 17.54
N TYR A 141 7.51 -1.15 18.03
CA TYR A 141 8.47 -1.96 17.27
C TYR A 141 7.92 -3.35 16.92
N CYS A 142 7.32 -4.04 17.90
CA CYS A 142 6.71 -5.35 17.68
C CYS A 142 5.60 -5.30 16.63
N ARG A 143 4.74 -4.28 16.68
CA ARG A 143 3.66 -4.06 15.72
C ARG A 143 4.18 -3.76 14.33
N ALA A 144 5.12 -2.82 14.20
CA ALA A 144 5.76 -2.49 12.93
C ALA A 144 6.41 -3.74 12.29
N ALA A 145 7.17 -4.51 13.07
CA ALA A 145 7.75 -5.78 12.62
C ALA A 145 6.67 -6.79 12.20
N GLY A 146 5.58 -6.89 12.98
CA GLY A 146 4.42 -7.70 12.67
C GLY A 146 3.79 -7.33 11.33
N TYR A 147 3.53 -6.05 11.07
CA TYR A 147 2.94 -5.58 9.82
C TYR A 147 3.79 -6.00 8.61
N PHE A 148 5.09 -5.71 8.64
CA PHE A 148 5.99 -6.09 7.55
C PHE A 148 6.08 -7.61 7.40
N PHE A 149 6.13 -8.37 8.49
CA PHE A 149 6.18 -9.82 8.46
C PHE A 149 4.92 -10.41 7.80
N PHE A 150 3.72 -10.01 8.24
CA PHE A 150 2.48 -10.55 7.71
C PHE A 150 2.26 -10.14 6.25
N LEU A 151 2.55 -8.89 5.89
CA LEU A 151 2.46 -8.43 4.50
C LEU A 151 3.45 -9.17 3.59
N TRP A 152 4.71 -9.34 4.02
CA TRP A 152 5.69 -10.14 3.31
C TRP A 152 5.26 -11.60 3.19
N TRP A 153 4.71 -12.19 4.25
CA TRP A 153 4.31 -13.59 4.25
C TRP A 153 3.21 -13.85 3.23
N VAL A 154 2.16 -13.01 3.19
CA VAL A 154 1.09 -13.11 2.21
C VAL A 154 1.62 -12.86 0.79
N SER A 155 2.33 -11.75 0.57
CA SER A 155 2.86 -11.39 -0.76
C SER A 155 3.81 -12.47 -1.31
N SER A 156 4.76 -12.93 -0.50
CA SER A 156 5.74 -13.93 -0.93
C SER A 156 5.09 -15.29 -1.17
N THR A 157 4.09 -15.69 -0.39
CA THR A 157 3.38 -16.96 -0.59
C THR A 157 2.57 -16.94 -1.88
N LEU A 158 1.81 -15.88 -2.13
CA LEU A 158 1.04 -15.72 -3.38
C LEU A 158 1.98 -15.72 -4.58
N ALA A 159 3.05 -14.92 -4.55
CA ALA A 159 4.02 -14.86 -5.65
C ALA A 159 4.73 -16.20 -5.90
N LYS A 160 5.19 -16.90 -4.85
CA LYS A 160 5.87 -18.20 -4.98
C LYS A 160 4.95 -19.26 -5.58
N ARG A 161 3.69 -19.33 -5.14
CA ARG A 161 2.70 -20.28 -5.67
C ARG A 161 2.29 -19.94 -7.10
N SER A 162 2.14 -18.66 -7.40
CA SER A 162 1.83 -18.17 -8.74
C SER A 162 2.93 -18.50 -9.75
N ILE A 163 4.21 -18.39 -9.38
CA ILE A 163 5.34 -18.83 -10.23
C ILE A 163 5.39 -20.36 -10.34
N ALA A 164 5.18 -21.09 -9.24
CA ALA A 164 5.20 -22.54 -9.25
C ALA A 164 4.11 -23.13 -10.16
N GLN A 165 2.95 -22.48 -10.22
CA GLN A 165 1.85 -22.86 -11.11
C GLN A 165 2.19 -22.69 -12.59
N ASP A 166 3.02 -21.72 -12.96
CA ASP A 166 3.51 -21.58 -14.35
C ASP A 166 4.40 -22.76 -14.75
N ALA A 167 5.07 -23.41 -13.78
CA ALA A 167 6.02 -24.49 -14.05
C ALA A 167 5.36 -25.87 -14.16
N ASP A 168 4.39 -26.20 -13.29
CA ASP A 168 3.77 -27.53 -13.22
C ASP A 168 2.27 -27.54 -13.60
N GLY A 169 1.63 -26.38 -13.79
CA GLY A 169 0.21 -26.27 -14.14
C GLY A 169 -0.76 -26.81 -13.08
N ALA A 170 -0.28 -27.18 -11.88
CA ALA A 170 -1.07 -27.98 -10.95
C ALA A 170 -2.13 -27.16 -10.22
N ALA A 171 -3.38 -27.64 -10.21
CA ALA A 171 -4.52 -27.00 -9.54
C ALA A 171 -4.32 -26.76 -8.03
N LYS A 172 -3.44 -27.55 -7.39
CA LYS A 172 -3.06 -27.39 -5.97
C LYS A 172 -2.64 -25.96 -5.63
N HIS A 173 -1.95 -25.28 -6.55
CA HIS A 173 -1.47 -23.91 -6.31
C HIS A 173 -2.62 -22.91 -6.27
N THR A 174 -3.60 -23.03 -7.17
CA THR A 174 -4.84 -22.22 -7.16
C THR A 174 -5.58 -22.36 -5.84
N TYR A 175 -5.76 -23.58 -5.32
CA TYR A 175 -6.46 -23.78 -4.04
C TYR A 175 -5.73 -23.14 -2.86
N VAL A 176 -4.40 -23.22 -2.83
CA VAL A 176 -3.59 -22.57 -1.80
C VAL A 176 -3.69 -21.06 -1.92
N MET A 177 -3.56 -20.51 -3.14
CA MET A 177 -3.68 -19.07 -3.38
C MET A 177 -5.06 -18.53 -3.04
N ARG A 178 -6.14 -19.28 -3.27
CA ARG A 178 -7.49 -18.89 -2.85
C ARG A 178 -7.59 -18.76 -1.33
N LYS A 179 -7.11 -19.77 -0.59
CA LYS A 179 -7.11 -19.75 0.89
C LYS A 179 -6.28 -18.59 1.43
N PHE A 180 -5.08 -18.38 0.88
CA PHE A 180 -4.23 -17.25 1.25
C PHE A 180 -4.79 -15.91 0.78
N GLY A 181 -5.57 -15.85 -0.30
CA GLY A 181 -6.26 -14.66 -0.75
C GLY A 181 -7.34 -14.23 0.24
N ILE A 182 -8.16 -15.17 0.72
CA ILE A 182 -9.19 -14.89 1.72
C ILE A 182 -8.56 -14.36 3.03
N GLY A 183 -7.56 -15.07 3.57
CA GLY A 183 -6.84 -14.60 4.76
C GLY A 183 -6.05 -13.31 4.51
N GLY A 184 -5.50 -13.16 3.30
CA GLY A 184 -4.70 -12.01 2.86
C GLY A 184 -5.48 -10.72 2.86
N ILE A 185 -6.76 -10.73 2.48
CA ILE A 185 -7.64 -9.54 2.56
C ILE A 185 -7.70 -9.03 4.01
N VAL A 186 -7.95 -9.93 4.97
CA VAL A 186 -8.05 -9.57 6.39
C VAL A 186 -6.70 -9.06 6.91
N VAL A 187 -5.62 -9.76 6.59
CA VAL A 187 -4.26 -9.35 6.98
C VAL A 187 -3.92 -7.96 6.45
N VAL A 188 -4.16 -7.70 5.17
CA VAL A 188 -3.85 -6.39 4.56
C VAL A 188 -4.73 -5.29 5.16
N ALA A 189 -6.03 -5.54 5.33
CA ALA A 189 -6.96 -4.55 5.88
C ALA A 189 -6.60 -4.17 7.34
N LEU A 190 -6.25 -5.15 8.17
CA LEU A 190 -5.81 -4.89 9.55
C LEU A 190 -4.42 -4.22 9.56
N ALA A 191 -3.46 -4.74 8.80
CA ALA A 191 -2.11 -4.19 8.77
C ALA A 191 -2.09 -2.73 8.32
N ILE A 192 -2.81 -2.37 7.26
CA ILE A 192 -2.86 -0.97 6.79
C ILE A 192 -3.62 -0.06 7.75
N SER A 193 -4.68 -0.55 8.40
CA SER A 193 -5.44 0.24 9.37
C SER A 193 -4.61 0.56 10.60
N PHE A 194 -4.00 -0.46 11.21
CA PHE A 194 -3.16 -0.27 12.40
C PHE A 194 -1.85 0.45 12.09
N ALA A 195 -1.24 0.22 10.92
CA ALA A 195 -0.11 1.03 10.46
C ALA A 195 -0.51 2.49 10.25
N GLY A 196 -1.72 2.76 9.74
CA GLY A 196 -2.29 4.09 9.63
C GLY A 196 -2.49 4.76 11.00
N PHE A 197 -2.91 3.99 12.01
CA PHE A 197 -3.01 4.47 13.39
C PHE A 197 -1.63 4.76 13.99
N ASP A 198 -0.67 3.86 13.82
CA ASP A 198 0.66 4.00 14.40
C ASP A 198 1.47 5.13 13.74
N TRP A 199 1.52 5.14 12.41
CA TRP A 199 2.50 5.96 11.69
C TRP A 199 1.95 7.33 11.33
N LEU A 200 0.64 7.46 11.07
CA LEU A 200 0.04 8.71 10.62
C LEU A 200 -0.82 9.36 11.71
N MET A 201 -1.78 8.63 12.28
CA MET A 201 -2.59 9.16 13.40
C MET A 201 -1.72 9.41 14.64
N GLY A 202 -0.75 8.52 14.91
CA GLY A 202 0.16 8.63 16.05
C GLY A 202 1.04 9.89 16.05
N LEU A 203 1.14 10.62 14.94
CA LEU A 203 1.79 11.94 14.89
C LEU A 203 1.11 12.93 15.85
N ASP A 204 -0.21 12.81 15.98
CA ASP A 204 -1.02 13.53 16.95
C ASP A 204 -1.85 12.53 17.77
N TYR A 205 -1.25 12.00 18.83
CA TYR A 205 -1.88 11.00 19.69
C TYR A 205 -3.08 11.53 20.49
N HIS A 206 -3.34 12.85 20.49
CA HIS A 206 -4.55 13.41 21.08
C HIS A 206 -5.77 13.15 20.21
N TRP A 207 -5.57 13.22 18.89
CA TRP A 207 -6.61 12.98 17.92
C TRP A 207 -6.83 11.47 17.69
N PHE A 208 -8.09 11.08 17.49
CA PHE A 208 -8.46 9.72 17.12
C PHE A 208 -9.65 9.71 16.18
N SER A 209 -9.70 8.70 15.31
CA SER A 209 -10.85 8.49 14.42
C SER A 209 -10.88 7.06 13.91
N THR A 210 -11.95 6.34 14.19
CA THR A 210 -12.12 4.95 13.74
C THR A 210 -12.11 4.81 12.22
N MET A 211 -12.62 5.81 11.50
CA MET A 211 -12.70 5.83 10.03
C MET A 211 -11.35 6.07 9.34
N TRP A 212 -10.30 6.44 10.07
CA TRP A 212 -8.99 6.74 9.51
C TRP A 212 -8.36 5.55 8.79
N GLY A 213 -8.44 4.35 9.38
CA GLY A 213 -7.92 3.13 8.75
C GLY A 213 -8.64 2.82 7.44
N VAL A 214 -9.97 2.96 7.42
CA VAL A 214 -10.81 2.73 6.23
C VAL A 214 -10.52 3.77 5.14
N TYR A 215 -10.28 5.02 5.53
CA TYR A 215 -9.93 6.10 4.60
C TYR A 215 -8.59 5.81 3.89
N ILE A 216 -7.57 5.40 4.64
CA ILE A 216 -6.27 5.00 4.07
C ILE A 216 -6.42 3.76 3.18
N PHE A 217 -7.19 2.76 3.62
CA PHE A 217 -7.46 1.56 2.84
C PHE A 217 -8.14 1.88 1.49
N ALA A 218 -9.17 2.74 1.51
CA ALA A 218 -9.85 3.17 0.29
C ALA A 218 -8.89 3.87 -0.68
N GLY A 219 -8.04 4.76 -0.16
CA GLY A 219 -7.00 5.44 -0.94
C GLY A 219 -5.95 4.48 -1.51
N ALA A 220 -5.50 3.51 -0.72
CA ALA A 220 -4.55 2.47 -1.12
C ALA A 220 -5.09 1.60 -2.27
N ALA A 221 -6.31 1.10 -2.13
CA ALA A 221 -6.96 0.29 -3.16
C ALA A 221 -7.21 1.10 -4.45
N GLY A 222 -7.70 2.34 -4.33
CA GLY A 222 -7.92 3.21 -5.50
C GLY A 222 -6.62 3.57 -6.24
N SER A 223 -5.62 4.06 -5.51
CA SER A 223 -4.34 4.49 -6.09
C SER A 223 -3.55 3.35 -6.74
N SER A 224 -3.57 2.15 -6.14
CA SER A 224 -2.93 0.97 -6.72
C SER A 224 -3.59 0.49 -8.02
N MET A 225 -4.92 0.57 -8.14
CA MET A 225 -5.62 0.29 -9.40
C MET A 225 -5.26 1.32 -10.47
N SER A 226 -5.17 2.61 -10.12
CA SER A 226 -4.71 3.65 -11.03
C SER A 226 -3.27 3.40 -11.51
N LEU A 227 -2.36 3.02 -10.61
CA LEU A 227 -0.99 2.66 -10.98
C LEU A 227 -0.96 1.44 -11.90
N LEU A 228 -1.78 0.42 -11.65
CA LEU A 228 -1.90 -0.75 -12.52
C LEU A 228 -2.28 -0.35 -13.95
N VAL A 229 -3.30 0.51 -14.11
CA VAL A 229 -3.73 0.99 -15.43
C VAL A 229 -2.59 1.71 -16.15
N LEU A 230 -1.84 2.58 -15.45
CA LEU A 230 -0.68 3.26 -16.03
C LEU A 230 0.40 2.28 -16.47
N VAL A 231 0.73 1.29 -15.63
CA VAL A 231 1.75 0.27 -15.92
C VAL A 231 1.34 -0.57 -17.14
N ILE A 232 0.10 -1.05 -17.20
CA ILE A 232 -0.39 -1.85 -18.34
C ILE A 232 -0.43 -1.02 -19.62
N THR A 233 -0.90 0.23 -19.56
CA THR A 233 -0.94 1.13 -20.72
C THR A 233 0.46 1.34 -21.29
N TRP A 234 1.43 1.58 -20.41
CA TRP A 234 2.82 1.73 -20.81
C TRP A 234 3.42 0.44 -21.37
N LEU A 235 3.22 -0.71 -20.73
CA LEU A 235 3.67 -2.02 -21.25
C LEU A 235 3.07 -2.33 -22.63
N LYS A 236 1.79 -2.04 -22.82
CA LYS A 236 1.09 -2.22 -24.09
C LYS A 236 1.66 -1.31 -25.19
N SER A 237 2.02 -0.07 -24.84
CA SER A 237 2.70 0.85 -25.77
C SER A 237 4.07 0.33 -26.24
N LYS A 238 4.70 -0.58 -25.48
CA LYS A 238 5.97 -1.24 -25.82
C LYS A 238 5.81 -2.59 -26.50
N GLY A 239 4.57 -2.98 -26.82
CA GLY A 239 4.26 -4.22 -27.53
C GLY A 239 4.05 -5.44 -26.64
N TYR A 240 4.08 -5.29 -25.30
CA TYR A 240 3.74 -6.35 -24.35
C TYR A 240 2.23 -6.47 -24.12
N LEU A 241 1.76 -7.57 -23.50
CA LEU A 241 0.36 -7.73 -23.07
C LEU A 241 -0.69 -7.53 -24.19
N LYS A 242 -0.40 -8.02 -25.40
CA LYS A 242 -1.25 -7.84 -26.59
C LYS A 242 -2.68 -8.34 -26.40
N THR A 243 -2.87 -9.35 -25.54
CA THR A 243 -4.16 -9.96 -25.22
C THR A 243 -5.07 -9.05 -24.38
N VAL A 244 -4.52 -8.02 -23.72
CA VAL A 244 -5.31 -7.06 -22.93
C VAL A 244 -6.12 -6.15 -23.86
N ASN A 245 -7.44 -6.29 -23.82
CA ASN A 245 -8.40 -5.55 -24.65
C ASN A 245 -9.14 -4.45 -23.86
N ASN A 246 -10.09 -3.77 -24.51
CA ASN A 246 -10.86 -2.67 -23.92
C ASN A 246 -11.76 -3.10 -22.75
N GLU A 247 -12.22 -4.35 -22.70
CA GLU A 247 -13.04 -4.85 -21.59
C GLU A 247 -12.26 -4.85 -20.27
N HIS A 248 -10.97 -5.19 -20.32
CA HIS A 248 -10.09 -5.12 -19.15
C HIS A 248 -9.96 -3.68 -18.63
N TYR A 249 -9.76 -2.72 -19.54
CA TYR A 249 -9.73 -1.29 -19.19
C TYR A 249 -11.07 -0.80 -18.65
N HIS A 250 -12.19 -1.28 -19.20
CA HIS A 250 -13.51 -0.92 -18.72
C HIS A 250 -13.76 -1.43 -17.29
N ILE A 251 -13.36 -2.66 -16.98
CA ILE A 251 -13.47 -3.23 -15.62
C ILE A 251 -12.55 -2.47 -14.64
N MET A 252 -11.28 -2.24 -15.01
CA MET A 252 -10.37 -1.45 -14.16
C MET A 252 -10.90 -0.04 -13.93
N GLY A 253 -11.49 0.59 -14.96
CA GLY A 253 -12.13 1.90 -14.86
C GLY A 253 -13.34 1.92 -13.93
N LYS A 254 -14.18 0.86 -13.93
CA LYS A 254 -15.27 0.70 -12.96
C LYS A 254 -14.74 0.63 -11.53
N PHE A 255 -13.67 -0.12 -11.29
CA PHE A 255 -13.06 -0.19 -9.96
C PHE A 255 -12.43 1.13 -9.53
N MET A 256 -11.75 1.86 -10.43
CA MET A 256 -11.22 3.20 -10.14
C MET A 256 -12.35 4.17 -9.75
N LEU A 257 -13.45 4.19 -10.52
CA LEU A 257 -14.61 5.03 -10.21
C LEU A 257 -15.23 4.64 -8.86
N ALA A 258 -15.45 3.34 -8.63
CA ALA A 258 -16.04 2.84 -7.38
C ALA A 258 -15.19 3.22 -6.16
N PHE A 259 -13.87 3.05 -6.22
CA PHE A 259 -12.98 3.42 -5.13
C PHE A 259 -12.81 4.93 -4.98
N THR A 260 -12.96 5.72 -6.06
CA THR A 260 -13.01 7.19 -5.97
C THR A 260 -14.25 7.65 -5.21
N ILE A 261 -15.43 7.10 -5.55
CA ILE A 261 -16.69 7.37 -4.85
C ILE A 261 -16.60 6.92 -3.39
N PHE A 262 -16.08 5.70 -3.16
CA PHE A 262 -15.91 5.16 -1.81
C PHE A 262 -14.97 6.03 -0.97
N TRP A 263 -13.82 6.43 -1.50
CA TRP A 263 -12.88 7.30 -0.80
C TRP A 263 -13.49 8.68 -0.48
N ALA A 264 -14.20 9.28 -1.45
CA ALA A 264 -14.89 10.55 -1.25
C ALA A 264 -15.99 10.46 -0.19
N TYR A 265 -16.77 9.37 -0.21
CA TYR A 265 -17.79 9.07 0.80
C TYR A 265 -17.17 8.98 2.20
N ILE A 266 -16.13 8.17 2.37
CA ILE A 266 -15.48 7.98 3.69
C ILE A 266 -14.86 9.28 4.19
N GLY A 267 -14.15 10.01 3.33
CA GLY A 267 -13.54 11.29 3.68
C GLY A 267 -14.58 12.34 4.07
N PHE A 268 -15.66 12.46 3.30
CA PHE A 268 -16.75 13.38 3.60
C PHE A 268 -17.49 12.99 4.88
N SER A 269 -17.84 11.72 5.06
CA SER A 269 -18.52 11.24 6.27
C SER A 269 -17.67 11.45 7.52
N GLN A 270 -16.36 11.21 7.45
CA GLN A 270 -15.44 11.51 8.57
C GLN A 270 -15.46 12.99 8.92
N TYR A 271 -15.33 13.87 7.92
CA TYR A 271 -15.38 15.32 8.13
C TYR A 271 -16.73 15.77 8.71
N MET A 272 -17.83 15.35 8.10
CA MET A 272 -19.19 15.76 8.46
C MET A 272 -19.53 15.37 9.90
N LEU A 273 -19.19 14.14 10.33
CA LEU A 273 -19.47 13.68 11.70
C LEU A 273 -18.66 14.46 12.74
N ILE A 274 -17.36 14.68 12.50
CA ILE A 274 -16.51 15.45 13.40
C ILE A 274 -16.97 16.91 13.46
N TRP A 275 -17.32 17.50 12.31
CA TRP A 275 -17.83 18.86 12.25
C TRP A 275 -19.18 19.01 12.97
N TYR A 276 -20.08 18.04 12.82
CA TYR A 276 -21.41 18.08 13.43
C TYR A 276 -21.38 17.91 14.95
N ALA A 277 -20.59 16.96 15.46
CA ALA A 277 -20.46 16.71 16.90
C ALA A 277 -19.60 17.76 17.61
N ASN A 278 -18.64 18.36 16.88
CA ASN A 278 -17.75 19.42 17.34
C ASN A 278 -17.08 19.16 18.70
N ILE A 279 -16.63 17.92 18.91
CA ILE A 279 -15.87 17.53 20.10
C ILE A 279 -14.45 18.10 19.98
N PRO A 280 -13.96 18.91 20.94
CA PRO A 280 -12.70 19.66 20.80
C PRO A 280 -11.49 18.81 20.39
N GLU A 281 -11.37 17.61 20.97
CA GLU A 281 -10.29 16.65 20.73
C GLU A 281 -10.27 16.14 19.28
N GLU A 282 -11.42 16.09 18.60
CA GLU A 282 -11.55 15.62 17.22
C GLU A 282 -11.51 16.79 16.22
N THR A 283 -12.12 17.93 16.56
CA THR A 283 -12.21 19.10 15.68
C THR A 283 -10.85 19.72 15.38
N ILE A 284 -9.88 19.62 16.30
CA ILE A 284 -8.54 20.22 16.14
C ILE A 284 -7.85 19.84 14.82
N TYR A 285 -8.04 18.59 14.38
CA TYR A 285 -7.45 18.05 13.15
C TYR A 285 -7.92 18.84 11.92
N PHE A 286 -9.22 19.13 11.81
CA PHE A 286 -9.79 19.88 10.70
C PHE A 286 -9.63 21.38 10.87
N ARG A 287 -9.63 21.90 12.11
CA ARG A 287 -9.40 23.32 12.36
C ARG A 287 -8.06 23.75 11.78
N ILE A 288 -6.97 23.09 12.18
CA ILE A 288 -5.61 23.38 11.68
C ILE A 288 -5.58 23.35 10.15
N ARG A 289 -6.22 22.35 9.52
CA ARG A 289 -6.21 22.15 8.05
C ARG A 289 -7.14 23.08 7.27
N ASN A 290 -8.11 23.72 7.93
CA ASN A 290 -9.08 24.63 7.30
C ASN A 290 -8.77 26.10 7.56
N THR A 291 -8.18 26.45 8.71
CA THR A 291 -7.99 27.84 9.14
C THR A 291 -6.55 28.32 9.04
N GLU A 292 -5.57 27.42 9.16
CA GLU A 292 -4.17 27.78 8.94
C GLU A 292 -3.86 27.69 7.44
N SER A 293 -2.86 28.43 6.98
CA SER A 293 -2.36 28.27 5.61
C SER A 293 -1.72 26.88 5.46
N TRP A 294 -1.85 26.28 4.28
CA TRP A 294 -1.07 25.06 3.91
C TRP A 294 0.45 25.32 3.82
N TRP A 295 0.88 26.53 4.18
CA TRP A 295 2.24 27.05 4.21
C TRP A 295 2.46 27.69 5.58
N TYR A 296 3.56 27.38 6.26
CA TYR A 296 4.01 28.15 7.42
C TYR A 296 4.48 29.54 7.00
#